data_AF-A0A0R0F2J0-F1
#
_entry.id   AF-A0A0R0F2J0-F1
#
_cell.length_a   1.000
_cell.length_b   1.000
_cell.length_c   1.000
_cell.angle_alpha   90.00
_cell.angle_beta   90.00
_cell.angle_gamma   90.00
#
_symmetry.space_group_name_H-M   'P 1'
#
loop_
_entity.id
_entity.type
_entity.pdbx_description
1 polymer ?
#
loop_
_entity_poly.entity_id
_entity_poly.type
_entity_poly.pdbx_seq_one_letter_code
_entity_poly.pdbx_strand_id
1 'polypeptide(L)'
;MKKLHEDRASAIFERRTTNNDDEMIEVEAAIKAAMSVLDKKGNNMEAAKSAAQEAFAAVRKQKDLPVKLDEFGRDLNIEKQMQMKVRAEARQRKRSQAFNSNKLAYMELDDPKIEGESNTDESDSESQAYQSQRDLVQRAADEIFSEASEEYGQLSFVKRRMEEWKREYSSSYKDAYMSLNLPLVFSPYVRLELLRWDPLHKGLDFQEMK
;
A
#
# COMPACT_ATOMS: atom_id res chain seq x y z
N MET A 1 -10.86 7.05 19.75
CA MET A 1 -10.57 6.48 18.41
C MET A 1 -10.90 7.45 17.28
N LYS A 2 -12.15 7.89 17.07
CA LYS A 2 -12.50 8.80 15.95
C LYS A 2 -11.64 10.08 15.85
N LYS A 3 -11.46 10.81 16.97
CA LYS A 3 -10.60 12.01 17.01
C LYS A 3 -9.15 11.75 16.63
N LEU A 4 -8.56 10.65 17.11
CA LEU A 4 -7.19 10.26 16.75
C LEU A 4 -7.02 9.95 15.25
N HIS A 5 -8.03 9.37 14.62
CA HIS A 5 -8.01 9.11 13.17
C HIS A 5 -8.16 10.41 12.36
N GLU A 6 -8.99 11.34 12.84
CA GLU A 6 -9.19 12.65 12.22
C GLU A 6 -7.96 13.56 12.35
N ASP A 7 -7.32 13.56 13.52
CA ASP A 7 -6.06 14.26 13.77
C ASP A 7 -4.93 13.71 12.90
N ARG A 8 -4.86 12.37 12.77
CA ARG A 8 -3.89 11.70 11.89
C ARG A 8 -4.13 12.01 10.42
N ALA A 9 -5.38 12.00 9.97
CA ALA A 9 -5.75 12.34 8.59
C ALA A 9 -5.39 13.79 8.27
N SER A 10 -5.66 14.72 9.19
CA SER A 10 -5.32 16.14 9.05
C SER A 10 -3.81 16.35 8.98
N ALA A 11 -3.04 15.69 9.86
CA ALA A 11 -1.57 15.76 9.84
C ALA A 11 -0.96 15.18 8.56
N ILE A 12 -1.56 14.13 7.98
CA ILE A 12 -1.15 13.58 6.67
C ILE A 12 -1.46 14.58 5.56
N PHE A 13 -2.64 15.19 5.57
CA PHE A 13 -3.05 16.18 4.57
C PHE A 13 -2.14 17.42 4.60
N GLU A 14 -1.85 17.96 5.78
CA GLU A 14 -0.91 19.08 5.93
C GLU A 14 0.51 18.73 5.45
N ARG A 15 0.98 17.51 5.71
CA ARG A 15 2.26 17.04 5.17
C ARG A 15 2.25 16.91 3.65
N ARG A 16 1.11 16.50 3.05
CA ARG A 16 0.95 16.41 1.59
C ARG A 16 0.94 17.79 0.95
N THR A 17 0.16 18.73 1.48
CA THR A 17 0.12 20.12 0.98
C THR A 17 1.48 20.79 1.03
N THR A 18 2.17 20.72 2.17
CA THR A 18 3.53 21.30 2.30
C THR A 18 4.56 20.67 1.37
N ASN A 19 4.47 19.34 1.13
CA ASN A 19 5.32 18.69 0.15
C ASN A 19 4.99 19.14 -1.28
N ASN A 20 3.71 19.28 -1.64
CA ASN A 20 3.29 19.73 -2.95
C ASN A 20 3.72 21.18 -3.20
N ASP A 21 3.55 22.07 -2.23
CA ASP A 21 3.96 23.48 -2.35
C ASP A 21 5.48 23.59 -2.57
N ASP A 22 6.28 22.80 -1.84
CA ASP A 22 7.72 22.72 -2.05
C ASP A 22 8.07 22.29 -3.48
N GLU A 23 7.37 21.29 -4.04
CA GLU A 23 7.61 20.79 -5.39
C GLU A 23 7.14 21.77 -6.47
N MET A 24 5.98 22.39 -6.27
CA MET A 24 5.42 23.37 -7.19
C MET A 24 6.36 24.56 -7.37
N ILE A 25 7.02 25.04 -6.31
CA ILE A 25 7.99 26.15 -6.42
C ILE A 25 9.18 25.78 -7.33
N GLU A 26 9.69 24.54 -7.24
CA GLU A 26 10.82 24.08 -8.07
C GLU A 26 10.39 23.91 -9.54
N VAL A 27 9.20 23.35 -9.74
CA VAL A 27 8.64 23.10 -11.07
C VAL A 27 8.25 24.40 -11.76
N GLU A 28 7.60 25.33 -11.06
CA GLU A 28 7.21 26.64 -11.59
C GLU A 28 8.42 27.46 -12.02
N ALA A 29 9.49 27.46 -11.23
CA ALA A 29 10.73 28.15 -11.59
C ALA A 29 11.37 27.55 -12.86
N ALA A 30 11.38 26.22 -12.98
CA ALA A 30 11.89 25.53 -14.15
C ALA A 30 11.02 25.78 -15.39
N ILE A 31 9.69 25.74 -15.26
CA ILE A 31 8.74 26.06 -16.34
C ILE A 31 8.92 27.51 -16.79
N LYS A 32 8.99 28.46 -15.85
CA LYS A 32 9.17 29.88 -16.15
C LYS A 32 10.50 30.13 -16.87
N ALA A 33 11.58 29.44 -16.48
CA ALA A 33 12.87 29.51 -17.16
C ALA A 33 12.81 28.92 -18.58
N ALA A 34 12.19 27.75 -18.74
CA ALA A 34 12.00 27.10 -20.04
C ALA A 34 11.17 27.97 -20.99
N MET A 35 10.04 28.49 -20.52
CA MET A 35 9.16 29.38 -21.29
C MET A 35 9.89 30.65 -21.74
N SER A 36 10.65 31.29 -20.84
CA SER A 36 11.45 32.47 -21.17
C SER A 36 12.47 32.22 -22.29
N VAL A 37 13.02 31.00 -22.39
CA VAL A 37 13.93 30.62 -23.48
C VAL A 37 13.16 30.34 -24.77
N LEU A 38 12.02 29.67 -24.68
CA LEU A 38 11.17 29.39 -25.84
C LEU A 38 10.62 30.67 -26.47
N ASP A 39 10.19 31.63 -25.64
CA ASP A 39 9.67 32.93 -26.08
C ASP A 39 10.74 33.78 -26.79
N LYS A 40 12.02 33.64 -26.39
CA LYS A 40 13.14 34.43 -26.95
C LYS A 40 13.86 33.78 -28.12
N LYS A 41 13.95 32.44 -28.14
CA LYS A 41 14.85 31.68 -29.02
C LYS A 41 14.10 30.71 -29.96
N GLY A 42 12.77 30.74 -29.98
CA GLY A 42 11.94 29.83 -30.75
C GLY A 42 12.05 28.37 -30.25
N ASN A 43 11.80 27.40 -31.14
CA ASN A 43 11.78 25.94 -30.85
C ASN A 43 13.15 25.32 -30.47
N ASN A 44 14.04 26.06 -29.80
CA ASN A 44 15.31 25.54 -29.30
C ASN A 44 15.09 24.76 -27.99
N MET A 45 14.64 23.51 -28.15
CA MET A 45 14.23 22.65 -27.04
C MET A 45 15.38 22.26 -26.11
N GLU A 46 16.61 22.17 -26.62
CA GLU A 46 17.77 21.86 -25.78
C GLU A 46 18.18 23.03 -24.89
N ALA A 47 18.13 24.26 -25.40
CA ALA A 47 18.35 25.44 -24.57
C ALA A 47 17.27 25.58 -23.48
N ALA A 48 16.02 25.25 -23.78
CA ALA A 48 14.93 25.26 -22.80
C ALA A 48 15.12 24.20 -21.70
N LYS A 49 15.56 22.99 -22.06
CA LYS A 49 15.88 21.92 -21.08
C LYS A 49 17.03 22.31 -20.16
N SER A 50 18.13 22.85 -20.70
CA SER A 50 19.26 23.29 -19.88
C SER A 50 18.87 24.42 -18.92
N ALA A 51 18.10 25.41 -19.39
CA ALA A 51 17.62 26.50 -18.53
C ALA A 51 16.67 26.01 -17.43
N ALA A 52 15.80 25.04 -17.74
CA ALA A 52 14.94 24.40 -16.75
C ALA A 52 15.75 23.67 -15.67
N GLN A 53 16.77 22.90 -16.07
CA GLN A 53 17.65 22.17 -15.14
C GLN A 53 18.49 23.10 -14.26
N GLU A 54 19.00 24.20 -14.83
CA GLU A 54 19.75 25.21 -14.09
C GLU A 54 18.87 25.95 -13.09
N ALA A 55 17.67 26.35 -13.48
CA ALA A 55 16.70 26.98 -12.58
C ALA A 55 16.28 26.03 -11.44
N PHE A 56 16.06 24.76 -11.76
CA PHE A 56 15.77 23.72 -10.77
C PHE A 56 16.92 23.55 -9.77
N ALA A 57 18.16 23.51 -10.24
CA ALA A 57 19.35 23.43 -9.38
C ALA A 57 19.59 24.70 -8.56
N ALA A 58 19.26 25.88 -9.10
CA ALA A 58 19.41 27.16 -8.41
C ALA A 58 18.40 27.32 -7.26
N VAL A 59 17.13 26.98 -7.49
CA VAL A 59 16.10 27.00 -6.44
C VAL A 59 16.46 26.03 -5.32
N ARG A 60 16.98 24.85 -5.66
CA ARG A 60 17.43 23.87 -4.66
C ARG A 60 18.57 24.38 -3.78
N LYS A 61 19.46 25.23 -4.31
CA LYS A 61 20.53 25.90 -3.55
C LYS A 61 20.04 27.09 -2.73
N GLN A 62 18.96 27.76 -3.16
CA GLN A 62 18.37 28.90 -2.43
C GLN A 62 17.43 28.48 -1.29
N LYS A 63 16.95 27.23 -1.30
CA LYS A 63 16.08 26.66 -0.25
C LYS A 63 16.79 26.38 1.08
N ASP A 64 18.10 26.57 1.17
CA ASP A 64 18.79 26.58 2.45
C ASP A 64 18.37 27.84 3.24
N LEU A 65 17.38 27.65 4.12
CA LEU A 65 16.93 28.65 5.08
C LEU A 65 18.14 29.34 5.74
N PRO A 66 18.25 30.68 5.70
CA PRO A 66 19.40 31.36 6.30
C PRO A 66 19.48 31.02 7.80
N VAL A 67 20.70 30.75 8.26
CA VAL A 67 21.02 30.49 9.67
C VAL A 67 20.51 31.66 10.50
N LYS A 68 19.51 31.43 11.34
CA LYS A 68 18.92 32.46 12.19
C LYS A 68 19.26 32.13 13.62
N LEU A 69 20.30 32.79 14.12
CA LEU A 69 20.76 32.63 15.49
C LEU A 69 19.87 33.44 16.45
N ASP A 70 19.44 32.81 17.54
CA ASP A 70 18.88 33.44 18.73
C ASP A 70 19.97 34.25 19.48
N GLU A 71 19.58 35.08 20.45
CA GLU A 71 20.49 35.88 21.30
C GLU A 71 21.54 35.02 22.02
N PHE A 72 21.26 33.73 22.20
CA PHE A 72 22.16 32.73 22.77
C PHE A 72 22.98 31.94 21.73
N GLY A 73 22.97 32.35 20.46
CA GLY A 73 23.73 31.69 19.38
C GLY A 73 23.15 30.35 18.92
N ARG A 74 21.90 30.03 19.27
CA ARG A 74 21.22 28.80 18.84
C ARG A 74 20.52 29.04 17.50
N ASP A 75 20.75 28.18 16.52
CA ASP A 75 20.07 28.29 15.23
C ASP A 75 18.63 27.80 15.33
N LEU A 76 17.68 28.72 15.17
CA LEU A 76 16.24 28.44 15.22
C LEU A 76 15.73 27.74 13.95
N ASN A 77 16.52 27.76 12.87
CA ASN A 77 16.16 27.14 11.60
C ASN A 77 16.73 25.73 11.44
N ILE A 78 17.56 25.26 12.37
CA ILE A 78 18.27 23.98 12.24
C ILE A 78 17.30 22.80 12.13
N GLU A 79 16.20 22.83 12.89
CA GLU A 79 15.18 21.79 12.85
C GLU A 79 14.44 21.79 11.52
N LYS A 80 14.08 22.97 11.01
CA LYS A 80 13.41 23.10 9.70
C LYS A 80 14.31 22.66 8.56
N GLN A 81 15.59 23.00 8.59
CA GLN A 81 16.58 22.53 7.62
C GLN A 81 16.73 21.00 7.67
N MET A 82 16.83 20.42 8.87
CA MET A 82 16.94 18.98 9.04
C MET A 82 15.69 18.26 8.50
N GLN A 83 14.50 18.76 8.81
CA GLN A 83 13.25 18.21 8.30
C GLN A 83 13.16 18.32 6.76
N MET A 84 13.57 19.43 6.17
CA MET A 84 13.60 19.58 4.70
C MET A 84 14.61 18.63 4.05
N LYS A 85 15.79 18.47 4.65
CA LYS A 85 16.81 17.54 4.16
C LYS A 85 16.32 16.09 4.18
N VAL A 86 15.72 15.66 5.30
CA VAL A 86 15.12 14.32 5.43
C VAL A 86 14.02 14.10 4.37
N ARG A 87 13.17 15.11 4.11
CA ARG A 87 12.15 15.02 3.05
C ARG A 87 12.78 14.92 1.66
N ALA A 88 13.81 15.71 1.36
CA ALA A 88 14.51 15.67 0.07
C ALA A 88 15.20 14.31 -0.17
N GLU A 89 15.81 13.72 0.87
CA GLU A 89 16.42 12.40 0.82
C GLU A 89 15.37 11.29 0.61
N ALA A 90 14.22 11.37 1.30
CA ALA A 90 13.11 10.45 1.08
C ALA A 90 12.60 10.51 -0.37
N ARG A 91 12.49 11.72 -0.96
CA ARG A 91 12.13 11.89 -2.38
C ARG A 91 13.18 11.27 -3.30
N GLN A 92 14.47 11.48 -3.05
CA GLN A 92 15.53 10.89 -3.87
C GLN A 92 15.52 9.36 -3.80
N ARG A 93 15.25 8.80 -2.61
CA ARG A 93 15.09 7.35 -2.42
C ARG A 93 13.88 6.79 -3.17
N LYS A 94 12.74 7.49 -3.16
CA LYS A 94 11.56 7.11 -3.96
C LYS A 94 11.86 7.16 -5.46
N ARG A 95 12.53 8.21 -5.95
CA ARG A 95 12.91 8.34 -7.36
C ARG A 95 13.88 7.25 -7.80
N SER A 96 14.86 6.90 -6.96
CA SER A 96 15.80 5.81 -7.28
C SER A 96 15.11 4.45 -7.23
N GLN A 97 14.20 4.21 -6.29
CA GLN A 97 13.39 2.99 -6.24
C GLN A 97 12.46 2.87 -7.45
N ALA A 98 11.75 3.95 -7.84
CA ALA A 98 10.90 3.96 -9.02
C ALA A 98 11.69 3.75 -10.32
N PHE A 99 12.90 4.32 -10.40
CA PHE A 99 13.79 4.09 -11.54
C PHE A 99 14.29 2.64 -11.58
N ASN A 100 14.65 2.06 -10.43
CA ASN A 100 15.08 0.68 -10.31
C ASN A 100 13.93 -0.31 -10.58
N SER A 101 12.73 -0.04 -10.09
CA SER A 101 11.55 -0.88 -10.35
C SER A 101 11.14 -0.82 -11.81
N ASN A 102 11.16 0.35 -12.44
CA ASN A 102 10.87 0.48 -13.87
C ASN A 102 11.96 -0.20 -14.74
N LYS A 103 13.23 -0.17 -14.30
CA LYS A 103 14.32 -0.91 -14.94
C LYS A 103 14.21 -2.42 -14.78
N LEU A 104 13.81 -2.90 -13.60
CA LEU A 104 13.56 -4.33 -13.32
C LEU A 104 12.34 -4.83 -14.11
N ALA A 105 11.25 -4.06 -14.13
CA ALA A 105 10.05 -4.36 -14.93
C ALA A 105 10.31 -4.38 -16.45
N TYR A 106 11.38 -3.75 -16.93
CA TYR A 106 11.80 -3.81 -18.34
C TYR A 106 12.71 -5.01 -18.65
N MET A 107 13.30 -5.65 -17.62
CA MET A 107 14.09 -6.88 -17.75
C MET A 107 13.26 -8.14 -17.49
N GLU A 108 12.16 -8.04 -16.75
CA GLU A 108 11.26 -9.13 -16.39
C GLU A 108 10.06 -9.18 -17.36
N LEU A 109 10.34 -9.56 -18.61
CA LEU A 109 9.33 -10.03 -19.54
C LEU A 109 8.94 -11.46 -19.12
N ASP A 110 7.95 -11.62 -18.23
CA ASP A 110 7.10 -12.83 -18.14
C ASP A 110 5.98 -12.74 -17.08
N ASP A 111 5.88 -11.67 -16.28
CA ASP A 111 4.73 -11.49 -15.39
C ASP A 111 3.72 -10.50 -16.00
N PRO A 112 2.46 -10.88 -16.29
CA PRO A 112 1.47 -9.96 -16.81
C PRO A 112 1.19 -8.88 -15.77
N LYS A 113 1.82 -7.72 -15.94
CA LYS A 113 1.51 -6.49 -15.22
C LYS A 113 -0.01 -6.28 -15.25
N ILE A 114 -0.64 -6.41 -14.09
CA ILE A 114 -2.07 -6.19 -13.92
C ILE A 114 -2.33 -4.70 -14.17
N GLU A 115 -3.09 -4.37 -15.21
CA GLU A 115 -3.52 -3.00 -15.49
C GLU A 115 -4.32 -2.47 -14.31
N GLY A 116 -3.72 -1.56 -13.53
CA GLY A 116 -4.31 -0.99 -12.32
C GLY A 116 -3.30 -0.64 -11.24
N GLU A 117 -2.12 -1.28 -11.23
CA GLU A 117 -1.05 -1.02 -10.24
C GLU A 117 -0.22 0.23 -10.54
N SER A 118 -0.47 0.87 -11.70
CA SER A 118 0.08 2.19 -12.00
C SER A 118 -0.82 3.29 -11.45
N ASN A 119 -1.05 3.31 -10.14
CA ASN A 119 -1.63 4.46 -9.45
C ASN A 119 -0.80 4.82 -8.21
N THR A 120 -0.01 5.87 -8.38
CA THR A 120 0.20 6.99 -7.45
C THR A 120 -0.14 6.77 -5.96
N ASP A 121 0.88 6.89 -5.11
CA ASP A 121 0.79 7.22 -3.66
C ASP A 121 0.36 6.11 -2.68
N GLU A 122 0.51 4.83 -3.00
CA GLU A 122 0.59 3.81 -1.93
C GLU A 122 1.94 3.99 -1.21
N SER A 123 1.93 4.78 -0.14
CA SER A 123 3.10 4.99 0.69
C SER A 123 3.43 3.66 1.40
N ASP A 124 4.70 3.28 1.59
CA ASP A 124 5.13 2.02 2.25
C ASP A 124 4.36 1.69 3.56
N SER A 125 3.78 2.70 4.20
CA SER A 125 2.88 2.60 5.35
C SER A 125 1.54 1.91 5.08
N GLU A 126 0.97 2.03 3.89
CA GLU A 126 -0.33 1.45 3.52
C GLU A 126 -0.19 -0.05 3.25
N SER A 127 0.85 -0.46 2.52
CA SER A 127 1.17 -1.88 2.31
C SER A 127 1.46 -2.60 3.64
N GLN A 128 2.19 -1.95 4.56
CA GLN A 128 2.43 -2.50 5.91
C GLN A 128 1.15 -2.56 6.74
N ALA A 129 0.28 -1.54 6.66
CA ALA A 129 -1.00 -1.54 7.34
C ALA A 129 -1.89 -2.68 6.83
N TYR A 130 -1.98 -2.88 5.51
CA TYR A 130 -2.70 -3.99 4.90
C TYR A 130 -2.21 -5.34 5.40
N GLN A 131 -0.89 -5.59 5.36
CA GLN A 131 -0.30 -6.84 5.86
C GLN A 131 -0.63 -7.06 7.34
N SER A 132 -0.49 -6.02 8.18
CA SER A 132 -0.79 -6.12 9.61
C SER A 132 -2.28 -6.43 9.89
N GLN A 133 -3.20 -5.85 9.11
CA GLN A 133 -4.63 -6.10 9.24
C GLN A 133 -4.99 -7.51 8.75
N ARG A 134 -4.40 -7.95 7.65
CA ARG A 134 -4.55 -9.30 7.12
C ARG A 134 -4.09 -10.34 8.14
N ASP A 135 -2.92 -10.15 8.74
CA ASP A 135 -2.38 -11.05 9.76
C ASP A 135 -3.22 -11.06 11.04
N LEU A 136 -3.83 -9.93 11.40
CA LEU A 136 -4.78 -9.86 12.51
C LEU A 136 -6.04 -10.69 12.22
N VAL A 137 -6.61 -10.53 11.02
CA VAL A 137 -7.81 -11.25 10.58
C VAL A 137 -7.53 -12.76 10.49
N GLN A 138 -6.36 -13.17 9.99
CA GLN A 138 -5.96 -14.57 9.94
C GLN A 138 -5.82 -15.19 11.34
N ARG A 139 -5.19 -14.48 12.28
CA ARG A 139 -5.12 -14.95 13.68
C ARG A 139 -6.50 -15.09 14.32
N ALA A 140 -7.38 -14.13 14.09
CA ALA A 140 -8.75 -14.22 14.59
C ALA A 140 -9.51 -15.40 13.97
N ALA A 141 -9.25 -15.72 12.70
CA ALA A 141 -9.84 -16.87 12.01
C ALA A 141 -9.41 -18.21 12.64
N ASP A 142 -8.13 -18.34 12.99
CA ASP A 142 -7.59 -19.53 13.66
C ASP A 142 -8.21 -19.75 15.06
N GLU A 143 -8.67 -18.68 15.72
CA GLU A 143 -9.31 -18.74 17.03
C GLU A 143 -10.80 -19.14 16.98
N ILE A 144 -11.49 -19.02 15.84
CA ILE A 144 -12.96 -19.22 15.75
C ILE A 144 -13.40 -20.62 16.23
N PHE A 145 -12.60 -21.65 15.94
CA PHE A 145 -12.87 -23.04 16.34
C PHE A 145 -11.97 -23.53 17.47
N SER A 146 -11.24 -22.64 18.15
CA SER A 146 -10.31 -23.03 19.23
C SER A 146 -11.00 -23.68 20.43
N GLU A 147 -12.24 -23.26 20.73
CA GLU A 147 -13.06 -23.85 21.80
C GLU A 147 -13.90 -25.04 21.34
N ALA A 148 -13.96 -25.30 20.03
CA ALA A 148 -14.70 -26.44 19.50
C ALA A 148 -13.94 -27.75 19.82
N SER A 149 -14.69 -28.82 20.09
CA SER A 149 -14.10 -30.16 20.16
C SER A 149 -13.38 -30.49 18.85
N GLU A 150 -12.28 -31.25 18.93
CA GLU A 150 -11.44 -31.64 17.79
C GLU A 150 -12.26 -32.25 16.64
N GLU A 151 -13.33 -32.98 16.97
CA GLU A 151 -14.24 -33.62 16.01
C GLU A 151 -15.06 -32.62 15.17
N TYR A 152 -15.24 -31.39 15.66
CA TYR A 152 -16.01 -30.32 15.02
C TYR A 152 -15.15 -29.12 14.60
N GLY A 153 -13.87 -29.09 14.97
CA GLY A 153 -12.96 -28.01 14.60
C GLY A 153 -12.51 -28.05 13.14
N GLN A 154 -12.57 -29.22 12.48
CA GLN A 154 -12.15 -29.37 11.09
C GLN A 154 -13.25 -29.93 10.19
N LEU A 155 -13.37 -29.37 8.98
CA LEU A 155 -14.34 -29.81 7.98
C LEU A 155 -14.19 -31.30 7.61
N SER A 156 -12.95 -31.81 7.60
CA SER A 156 -12.64 -33.20 7.28
C SER A 156 -13.30 -34.19 8.27
N PHE A 157 -13.28 -33.89 9.57
CA PHE A 157 -13.91 -34.70 10.61
C PHE A 157 -15.44 -34.60 10.55
N VAL A 158 -15.98 -33.39 10.41
CA VAL A 158 -17.43 -33.19 10.28
C VAL A 158 -17.98 -33.91 9.06
N LYS A 159 -17.29 -33.82 7.92
CA LYS A 159 -17.65 -34.54 6.69
C LYS A 159 -17.68 -36.06 6.93
N ARG A 160 -16.64 -36.62 7.56
CA ARG A 160 -16.58 -38.05 7.89
C ARG A 160 -17.79 -38.47 8.73
N ARG A 161 -18.11 -37.70 9.77
CA ARG A 161 -19.23 -38.01 10.68
C ARG A 161 -20.59 -37.96 9.97
N MET A 162 -20.78 -37.02 9.04
CA MET A 162 -21.98 -36.91 8.21
C MET A 162 -22.10 -38.09 7.22
N GLU A 163 -20.99 -38.54 6.65
CA GLU A 163 -20.95 -39.70 5.75
C GLU A 163 -21.23 -41.01 6.50
N GLU A 164 -20.68 -41.16 7.70
CA GLU A 164 -20.98 -42.28 8.62
C GLU A 164 -22.47 -42.28 9.00
N TRP A 165 -23.02 -41.12 9.37
CA TRP A 165 -24.44 -41.01 9.71
C TRP A 165 -25.35 -41.39 8.52
N LYS A 166 -25.00 -40.94 7.32
CA LYS A 166 -25.70 -41.29 6.08
C LYS A 166 -25.66 -42.79 5.77
N ARG A 167 -24.55 -43.47 6.07
CA ARG A 167 -24.35 -44.90 5.83
C ARG A 167 -25.06 -45.77 6.86
N GLU A 168 -24.88 -45.47 8.14
CA GLU A 168 -25.32 -46.31 9.25
C GLU A 168 -26.77 -46.04 9.67
N TYR A 169 -27.25 -44.80 9.54
CA TYR A 169 -28.59 -44.41 9.95
C TYR A 169 -29.30 -43.61 8.85
N SER A 170 -29.39 -44.21 7.66
CA SER A 170 -29.93 -43.55 6.46
C SER A 170 -31.37 -43.03 6.60
N SER A 171 -32.22 -43.69 7.40
CA SER A 171 -33.60 -43.24 7.67
C SER A 171 -33.59 -41.93 8.46
N SER A 172 -32.93 -41.92 9.61
CA SER A 172 -32.78 -40.73 10.45
C SER A 172 -32.10 -39.57 9.71
N TYR A 173 -31.10 -39.86 8.87
CA TYR A 173 -30.44 -38.86 8.04
C TYR A 173 -31.40 -38.19 7.04
N LYS A 174 -32.31 -38.96 6.42
CA LYS A 174 -33.33 -38.45 5.51
C LYS A 174 -34.43 -37.69 6.25
N ASP A 175 -34.87 -38.22 7.39
CA ASP A 175 -35.92 -37.61 8.22
C ASP A 175 -35.48 -36.24 8.77
N ALA A 176 -34.19 -36.06 9.06
CA ALA A 176 -33.60 -34.78 9.45
C ALA A 176 -33.34 -33.83 8.26
N TYR A 177 -33.74 -34.21 7.04
CA TYR A 177 -33.49 -33.46 5.80
C TYR A 177 -32.01 -33.08 5.62
N MET A 178 -31.11 -33.95 6.06
CA MET A 178 -29.72 -33.57 6.27
C MET A 178 -28.98 -33.27 4.98
N SER A 179 -29.41 -33.86 3.85
CA SER A 179 -28.91 -33.51 2.51
C SER A 179 -29.16 -32.06 2.11
N LEU A 180 -30.27 -31.46 2.58
CA LEU A 180 -30.60 -30.05 2.32
C LEU A 180 -29.84 -29.11 3.28
N ASN A 181 -29.55 -29.60 4.49
CA ASN A 181 -28.89 -28.81 5.54
C ASN A 181 -27.35 -28.89 5.49
N LEU A 182 -26.77 -29.85 4.76
CA LEU A 182 -25.32 -30.01 4.59
C LEU A 182 -24.59 -28.71 4.18
N PRO A 183 -25.06 -27.95 3.18
CA PRO A 183 -24.43 -26.68 2.81
C PRO A 183 -24.38 -25.68 3.97
N LEU A 184 -25.40 -25.65 4.83
CA LEU A 184 -25.45 -24.77 6.01
C LEU A 184 -24.42 -25.20 7.06
N VAL A 185 -24.26 -26.50 7.27
CA VAL A 185 -23.25 -27.04 8.19
C VAL A 185 -21.83 -26.77 7.70
N PHE A 186 -21.58 -26.89 6.39
CA PHE A 186 -20.25 -26.67 5.82
C PHE A 186 -19.91 -25.19 5.58
N SER A 187 -20.92 -24.32 5.51
CA SER A 187 -20.78 -22.89 5.27
C SER A 187 -19.74 -22.17 6.15
N PRO A 188 -19.69 -22.34 7.49
CA PRO A 188 -18.70 -21.66 8.31
C PRO A 188 -17.26 -22.08 7.99
N TYR A 189 -17.02 -23.37 7.71
CA TYR A 189 -15.70 -23.87 7.34
C TYR A 189 -15.24 -23.33 5.99
N VAL A 190 -16.12 -23.36 4.98
CA VAL A 190 -15.80 -22.81 3.65
C VAL A 190 -15.53 -21.30 3.71
N ARG A 191 -16.29 -20.56 4.53
CA ARG A 191 -16.05 -19.12 4.74
C ARG A 191 -14.71 -18.82 5.39
N LEU A 192 -14.27 -19.67 6.33
CA LEU A 192 -12.95 -19.57 6.93
C LEU A 192 -11.82 -19.83 5.93
N GLU A 193 -11.97 -20.84 5.06
CA GLU A 193 -10.99 -21.08 3.99
C GLU A 193 -10.94 -19.93 2.97
N LEU A 194 -12.10 -19.40 2.58
CA LEU A 194 -12.17 -18.24 1.67
C LEU A 194 -11.51 -16.99 2.24
N LEU A 195 -11.52 -16.82 3.57
CA LEU A 195 -10.83 -15.71 4.23
C LEU A 195 -9.30 -15.76 4.04
N ARG A 196 -8.76 -16.96 3.82
CA ARG A 196 -7.33 -17.22 3.58
C ARG A 196 -6.98 -17.14 2.09
N TRP A 197 -7.97 -17.11 1.22
CA TRP A 197 -7.80 -17.04 -0.22
C TRP A 197 -7.33 -15.65 -0.65
N ASP A 198 -6.21 -15.65 -1.38
CA ASP A 198 -5.63 -14.44 -1.97
C ASP A 198 -5.28 -14.72 -3.44
N PRO A 199 -6.26 -14.64 -4.35
CA PRO A 199 -6.05 -14.96 -5.76
C PRO A 199 -5.13 -13.98 -6.46
N LEU A 200 -5.04 -12.73 -5.98
CA LEU A 200 -4.27 -11.67 -6.62
C LEU A 200 -2.76 -11.80 -6.33
N HIS A 201 -2.38 -12.22 -5.12
CA HIS A 201 -0.96 -12.26 -4.73
C HIS A 201 -0.34 -13.65 -4.81
N LYS A 202 -1.13 -14.72 -4.64
CA LYS A 202 -0.60 -16.09 -4.52
C LYS A 202 -0.84 -16.94 -5.76
N GLY A 203 -1.75 -16.54 -6.65
CA GLY A 203 -2.11 -17.33 -7.84
C GLY A 203 -2.64 -18.74 -7.55
N LEU A 204 -2.92 -19.07 -6.27
CA LEU A 204 -3.41 -20.37 -5.85
C LEU A 204 -4.91 -20.46 -6.12
N ASP A 205 -5.30 -21.51 -6.85
CA ASP A 205 -6.72 -21.80 -7.07
C ASP A 205 -7.37 -22.25 -5.75
N PHE A 206 -8.68 -22.03 -5.63
CA PHE A 206 -9.46 -22.43 -4.45
C PHE A 206 -9.29 -23.92 -4.11
N GLN A 207 -9.11 -24.76 -5.14
CA GLN A 207 -8.95 -26.21 -4.98
C GLN A 207 -7.62 -26.62 -4.34
N GLU A 208 -6.63 -25.72 -4.31
CA GLU A 208 -5.28 -26.00 -3.79
C GLU A 208 -5.08 -25.49 -2.34
N MET A 209 -6.08 -24.82 -1.77
CA MET A 209 -6.07 -24.40 -0.37
C MET A 209 -6.27 -25.59 0.59
N LYS A 210 -5.51 -25.57 1.70
CA LYS A 210 -5.47 -26.62 2.73
C LYS A 210 -6.16 -26.21 4.02
#